data_AF-S8DMM8-F1
#
_entry.id   AF-S8DMM8-F1
#
_cell.length_a   1.000
_cell.length_b   1.000
_cell.length_c   1.000
_cell.angle_alpha   90.00
_cell.angle_beta   90.00
_cell.angle_gamma   90.00
#
_symmetry.space_group_name_H-M   'P 1'
#
loop_
_entity.id
_entity.type
_entity.pdbx_description
1 polymer ?
#
loop_
_entity_poly.entity_id
_entity_poly.type
_entity_poly.pdbx_seq_one_letter_code
_entity_poly.pdbx_strand_id
1 'polypeptide(L)'
;MYLKYVQENEQSALRAHSSSLQGVRRISSIPEENLATAKTLQPFIKEDVISEIFNDVFPCLAEQFFKLLLDDASTFTSEYRRTRKDSNLTMGPWHASDEFDGQVREIKFRTLCNSPMCPPDTAMTEWQHAVTSPDKKKLVFETVQQAHDVPFGSYFEIHCKWSLESTSTAPSSASMNIKVGVHFKKWCVMQSKIRSSAVNEYKKEMEIMLELARKYVTDDGVQTGPGIKKGIETPTITGM
;
A
#
# COMPACT_ATOMS: atom_id res chain seq x y z
N MET A 1 -24.22 -16.69 -11.74
CA MET A 1 -23.57 -16.63 -10.40
C MET A 1 -22.24 -17.38 -10.37
N TYR A 2 -22.19 -18.65 -10.79
CA TYR A 2 -20.95 -19.45 -10.81
C TYR A 2 -19.83 -18.85 -11.69
N LEU A 3 -20.13 -18.44 -12.92
CA LEU A 3 -19.14 -17.86 -13.83
C LEU A 3 -18.51 -16.57 -13.27
N LYS A 4 -19.33 -15.69 -12.67
CA LYS A 4 -18.83 -14.49 -11.99
C LYS A 4 -17.87 -14.86 -10.86
N TYR A 5 -18.24 -15.83 -10.02
CA TYR A 5 -17.39 -16.32 -8.94
C TYR A 5 -16.03 -16.86 -9.42
N VAL A 6 -16.01 -17.64 -10.50
CA VAL A 6 -14.77 -18.15 -11.10
C VAL A 6 -13.88 -16.99 -11.55
N GLN A 7 -14.46 -16.04 -12.28
CA GLN A 7 -13.74 -14.85 -12.76
C GLN A 7 -13.17 -14.01 -11.60
N GLU A 8 -13.92 -13.82 -10.51
CA GLU A 8 -13.42 -13.08 -9.33
C GLU A 8 -12.21 -13.78 -8.70
N ASN A 9 -12.25 -15.10 -8.58
CA ASN A 9 -11.13 -15.87 -8.04
C ASN A 9 -9.91 -15.86 -8.96
N GLU A 10 -10.12 -15.91 -10.28
CA GLU A 10 -9.04 -15.80 -11.27
C GLU A 10 -8.34 -14.44 -11.16
N GLN A 11 -9.10 -13.34 -10.98
CA GLN A 11 -8.52 -12.00 -10.75
C GLN A 11 -7.70 -11.92 -9.46
N SER A 12 -8.17 -12.54 -8.37
CA SER A 12 -7.39 -12.62 -7.13
C SER A 12 -6.14 -13.50 -7.28
N ALA A 13 -6.25 -14.63 -7.97
CA ALA A 13 -5.13 -15.52 -8.22
C ALA A 13 -4.07 -14.86 -9.12
N LEU A 14 -4.50 -14.09 -10.12
CA LEU A 14 -3.61 -13.32 -10.99
C LEU A 14 -2.80 -12.31 -10.18
N ARG A 15 -3.45 -11.51 -9.34
CA ARG A 15 -2.75 -10.55 -8.45
C ARG A 15 -1.77 -11.23 -7.52
N ALA A 16 -2.16 -12.34 -6.91
CA ALA A 16 -1.28 -13.11 -6.04
C ALA A 16 -0.07 -13.67 -6.79
N HIS A 17 -0.26 -14.15 -8.02
CA HIS A 17 0.82 -14.64 -8.85
C HIS A 17 1.78 -13.52 -9.28
N SER A 18 1.25 -12.44 -9.88
CA SER A 18 2.03 -11.31 -10.40
C SER A 18 2.81 -10.58 -9.32
N SER A 19 2.28 -10.49 -8.09
CA SER A 19 2.94 -9.82 -6.98
C SER A 19 3.99 -10.68 -6.26
N SER A 20 4.09 -11.97 -6.61
CA SER A 20 5.01 -12.90 -5.98
C SER A 20 6.31 -13.06 -6.78
N LEU A 21 7.45 -13.11 -6.08
CA LEU A 21 8.74 -13.39 -6.73
C LEU A 21 8.81 -14.79 -7.37
N GLN A 22 7.94 -15.72 -6.96
CA GLN A 22 7.83 -17.03 -7.60
C GLN A 22 7.20 -16.93 -8.99
N GLY A 23 6.35 -15.94 -9.24
CA GLY A 23 5.81 -15.63 -10.58
C GLY A 23 6.93 -15.26 -11.54
N VAL A 24 7.87 -14.42 -11.09
CA VAL A 24 9.06 -14.01 -11.88
C VAL A 24 9.91 -15.22 -12.32
N ARG A 25 10.05 -16.24 -11.46
CA ARG A 25 10.86 -17.44 -11.76
C ARG A 25 10.17 -18.47 -12.67
N ARG A 26 8.85 -18.44 -12.83
CA ARG A 26 8.12 -19.41 -13.66
C ARG A 26 8.04 -19.02 -15.15
N ILE A 27 8.35 -17.77 -15.47
CA ILE A 27 8.31 -17.24 -16.85
C ILE A 27 9.62 -17.49 -17.60
N SER A 28 10.73 -17.78 -16.91
CA SER A 28 12.05 -17.99 -17.53
C SER A 28 12.19 -19.28 -18.37
N SER A 29 11.10 -20.01 -18.63
CA SER A 29 11.13 -21.24 -19.45
C SER A 29 10.04 -21.34 -20.53
N ILE A 30 9.51 -20.21 -21.04
CA ILE A 30 8.59 -20.23 -22.19
C ILE A 30 9.34 -19.70 -23.42
N PRO A 31 9.44 -20.45 -24.54
CA PRO A 31 10.05 -19.94 -25.77
C PRO A 31 9.23 -18.78 -26.35
N GLU A 32 9.92 -17.70 -26.70
CA GLU A 32 9.34 -16.54 -27.40
C GLU A 32 8.85 -16.97 -28.79
N GLU A 33 7.54 -17.11 -28.95
CA GLU A 33 6.90 -17.07 -30.27
C GLU A 33 5.75 -16.04 -30.26
N ASN A 34 6.07 -14.89 -30.86
CA ASN A 34 5.19 -13.95 -31.56
C ASN A 34 3.73 -13.80 -31.12
N LEU A 35 3.40 -12.69 -30.46
CA LEU A 35 2.37 -11.76 -30.96
C LEU A 35 2.49 -10.38 -30.29
N ALA A 36 2.75 -9.35 -31.10
CA ALA A 36 2.49 -7.96 -30.75
C ALA A 36 0.98 -7.71 -30.69
N THR A 37 0.32 -8.24 -29.65
CA THR A 37 -0.98 -7.76 -29.21
C THR A 37 -0.70 -6.73 -28.15
N ALA A 38 -1.27 -5.52 -28.25
CA ALA A 38 -1.27 -4.59 -27.13
C ALA A 38 -1.89 -5.33 -25.93
N LYS A 39 -1.05 -5.81 -25.00
CA LYS A 39 -1.51 -6.50 -23.79
C LYS A 39 -2.48 -5.53 -23.11
N THR A 40 -3.76 -5.89 -23.08
CA THR A 40 -4.76 -5.07 -22.38
C THR A 40 -4.50 -5.28 -20.88
N LEU A 41 -3.90 -4.28 -20.26
CA LEU A 41 -3.58 -4.29 -18.84
C LEU A 41 -4.87 -4.50 -18.02
N GLN A 42 -4.77 -5.34 -17.00
CA GLN A 42 -5.89 -5.62 -16.11
C GLN A 42 -6.00 -4.53 -15.03
N PRO A 43 -7.20 -4.15 -14.59
CA PRO A 43 -7.34 -3.29 -13.41
C PRO A 43 -6.90 -4.06 -12.15
N PHE A 44 -6.09 -3.44 -11.30
CA PHE A 44 -5.62 -4.07 -10.05
C PHE A 44 -6.69 -4.09 -8.96
N ILE A 45 -7.63 -3.15 -8.99
CA ILE A 45 -8.75 -3.05 -8.05
C ILE A 45 -10.11 -2.96 -8.77
N LYS A 46 -11.18 -3.19 -7.99
CA LYS A 46 -12.57 -2.98 -8.39
C LYS A 46 -12.97 -1.55 -8.01
N GLU A 47 -12.98 -0.64 -8.98
CA GLU A 47 -13.34 0.77 -8.74
C GLU A 47 -14.81 0.96 -8.33
N ASP A 48 -15.69 0.06 -8.76
CA ASP A 48 -17.13 0.14 -8.48
C ASP A 48 -17.51 -0.18 -7.04
N VAL A 49 -16.60 -0.79 -6.26
CA VAL A 49 -16.87 -1.17 -4.87
C VAL A 49 -16.23 -0.25 -3.84
N ILE A 50 -15.39 0.70 -4.27
CA ILE A 50 -14.68 1.63 -3.37
C ILE A 50 -15.36 2.99 -3.34
N SER A 51 -15.23 3.69 -2.22
CA SER A 51 -15.78 5.04 -2.04
C SER A 51 -14.76 5.94 -1.36
N GLU A 52 -14.82 7.23 -1.66
CA GLU A 52 -13.94 8.24 -1.05
C GLU A 52 -14.13 8.27 0.47
N ILE A 53 -13.00 8.25 1.19
CA ILE A 53 -12.95 8.38 2.65
C ILE A 53 -12.07 9.53 3.11
N PHE A 54 -11.21 10.03 2.23
CA PHE A 54 -10.27 11.11 2.54
C PHE A 54 -9.96 11.90 1.27
N ASN A 55 -9.94 13.22 1.41
CA ASN A 55 -9.58 14.15 0.36
C ASN A 55 -8.95 15.38 1.02
N ASP A 56 -7.65 15.58 0.81
CA ASP A 56 -6.90 16.67 1.43
C ASP A 56 -5.57 16.93 0.70
N VAL A 57 -4.82 17.93 1.15
CA VAL A 57 -3.47 18.22 0.69
C VAL A 57 -2.44 17.47 1.55
N PHE A 58 -1.48 16.85 0.88
CA PHE A 58 -0.34 16.19 1.49
C PHE A 58 0.96 16.97 1.22
N PRO A 59 1.85 17.15 2.23
CA PRO A 59 2.98 18.09 2.15
C PRO A 59 4.22 17.52 1.43
N CYS A 60 4.03 16.78 0.34
CA CYS A 60 5.11 16.42 -0.58
C CYS A 60 4.58 16.23 -2.00
N LEU A 61 5.50 16.15 -2.96
CA LEU A 61 5.17 15.77 -4.33
C LEU A 61 4.85 14.26 -4.41
N ALA A 62 4.12 13.87 -5.46
CA ALA A 62 3.79 12.47 -5.74
C ALA A 62 5.03 11.57 -5.84
N GLU A 63 6.09 12.00 -6.55
CA GLU A 63 7.36 11.24 -6.64
C GLU A 63 8.03 11.08 -5.28
N GLN A 64 8.04 12.13 -4.46
CA GLN A 64 8.64 12.09 -3.13
C GLN A 64 7.86 11.16 -2.20
N PHE A 65 6.53 11.12 -2.32
CA PHE A 65 5.69 10.21 -1.53
C PHE A 65 6.10 8.75 -1.75
N PHE A 66 6.25 8.33 -3.00
CA PHE A 66 6.70 6.97 -3.31
C PHE A 66 8.09 6.71 -2.73
N LYS A 67 9.05 7.58 -3.03
CA LYS A 67 10.45 7.42 -2.63
C LYS A 67 10.64 7.35 -1.11
N LEU A 68 9.93 8.21 -0.37
CA LEU A 68 10.11 8.31 1.08
C LEU A 68 9.33 7.25 1.85
N LEU A 69 8.18 6.82 1.36
CA LEU A 69 7.25 5.99 2.14
C LEU A 69 7.08 4.57 1.62
N LEU A 70 7.14 4.37 0.30
CA LEU A 70 6.77 3.11 -0.34
C LEU A 70 7.97 2.33 -0.86
N ASP A 71 9.06 3.01 -1.22
CA ASP A 71 10.28 2.42 -1.77
C ASP A 71 10.86 1.31 -0.87
N ASP A 72 11.56 0.35 -1.47
CA ASP A 72 12.15 -0.79 -0.74
C ASP A 72 13.26 -0.35 0.24
N ALA A 73 13.91 0.80 0.00
CA ALA A 73 14.87 1.38 0.91
C ALA A 73 14.22 2.12 2.09
N SER A 74 12.91 2.39 2.05
CA SER A 74 12.20 3.10 3.11
C SER A 74 11.92 2.20 4.32
N THR A 75 12.17 2.73 5.53
CA THR A 75 11.76 2.05 6.77
C THR A 75 10.28 2.31 7.12
N PHE A 76 9.63 3.28 6.47
CA PHE A 76 8.31 3.79 6.83
C PHE A 76 7.27 2.68 7.02
N THR A 77 7.15 1.77 6.04
CA THR A 77 6.15 0.70 6.10
C THR A 77 6.36 -0.18 7.34
N SER A 78 7.62 -0.52 7.67
CA SER A 78 7.91 -1.31 8.86
C SER A 78 7.59 -0.58 10.17
N GLU A 79 7.79 0.74 10.22
CA GLU A 79 7.51 1.57 11.38
C GLU A 79 6.01 1.78 11.59
N TYR A 80 5.28 2.03 10.50
CA TYR A 80 3.83 2.09 10.50
C TYR A 80 3.21 0.79 11.03
N ARG A 81 3.63 -0.37 10.50
CA ARG A 81 3.16 -1.69 10.95
C ARG A 81 3.49 -1.93 12.42
N ARG A 82 4.70 -1.59 12.86
CA ARG A 82 5.10 -1.67 14.28
C ARG A 82 4.24 -0.79 15.19
N THR A 83 3.91 0.43 14.76
CA THR A 83 3.06 1.37 15.51
C THR A 83 1.67 0.81 15.73
N ARG A 84 1.16 0.09 14.74
CA ARG A 84 -0.10 -0.64 14.81
C ARG A 84 -0.06 -1.92 15.64
N LYS A 85 1.12 -2.33 16.12
CA LYS A 85 1.37 -3.61 16.76
C LYS A 85 1.15 -4.81 15.83
N ASP A 86 1.29 -4.59 14.52
CA ASP A 86 1.35 -5.68 13.55
C ASP A 86 2.65 -6.46 13.75
N SER A 87 2.61 -7.76 13.52
CA SER A 87 3.75 -8.67 13.72
C SER A 87 4.01 -9.55 12.50
N ASN A 88 5.14 -10.25 12.51
CA ASN A 88 5.55 -11.18 11.44
C ASN A 88 5.56 -10.54 10.04
N LEU A 89 5.94 -9.27 9.95
CA LEU A 89 6.03 -8.55 8.69
C LEU A 89 7.06 -9.20 7.78
N THR A 90 6.62 -9.62 6.60
CA THR A 90 7.44 -10.04 5.47
C THR A 90 7.06 -9.17 4.28
N MET A 91 8.02 -8.50 3.67
CA MET A 91 7.80 -7.60 2.55
C MET A 91 8.63 -8.06 1.35
N GLY A 92 7.97 -8.38 0.24
CA GLY A 92 8.64 -8.59 -1.04
C GLY A 92 9.08 -7.26 -1.65
N PRO A 93 10.13 -7.25 -2.49
CA PRO A 93 10.55 -6.04 -3.18
C PRO A 93 9.57 -5.68 -4.30
N TRP A 94 9.53 -4.40 -4.65
CA TRP A 94 8.83 -3.94 -5.85
C TRP A 94 9.45 -4.53 -7.11
N HIS A 95 8.60 -4.93 -8.05
CA HIS A 95 9.02 -5.40 -9.37
C HIS A 95 7.96 -5.07 -10.42
N ALA A 96 8.36 -5.01 -11.68
CA ALA A 96 7.44 -4.78 -12.79
C ALA A 96 6.48 -5.97 -12.96
N SER A 97 5.26 -5.68 -13.40
CA SER A 97 4.24 -6.67 -13.73
C SER A 97 4.03 -6.73 -15.24
N ASP A 98 3.76 -7.93 -15.77
CA ASP A 98 3.34 -8.11 -17.17
C ASP A 98 1.82 -7.93 -17.34
N GLU A 99 1.06 -8.13 -16.26
CA GLU A 99 -0.40 -8.11 -16.25
C GLU A 99 -1.00 -6.77 -15.81
N PHE A 100 -0.22 -6.00 -15.05
CA PHE A 100 -0.57 -4.69 -14.49
C PHE A 100 0.45 -3.67 -14.96
N ASP A 101 0.08 -2.39 -15.08
CA ASP A 101 1.09 -1.35 -15.25
C ASP A 101 1.95 -1.19 -13.99
N GLY A 102 2.96 -0.32 -14.07
CA GLY A 102 3.76 0.07 -12.92
C GLY A 102 4.47 -1.10 -12.24
N GLN A 103 4.44 -1.09 -10.91
CA GLN A 103 5.15 -2.04 -10.05
C GLN A 103 4.19 -2.70 -9.08
N VAL A 104 4.47 -3.95 -8.74
CA VAL A 104 3.73 -4.75 -7.77
C VAL A 104 4.65 -5.31 -6.70
N ARG A 105 4.09 -5.57 -5.52
CA ARG A 105 4.73 -6.38 -4.47
C ARG A 105 3.71 -7.04 -3.56
N GLU A 106 4.14 -8.11 -2.90
CA GLU A 106 3.37 -8.78 -1.85
C GLU A 106 3.97 -8.49 -0.48
N ILE A 107 3.10 -8.20 0.49
CA ILE A 107 3.46 -8.17 1.90
C ILE A 107 2.55 -9.09 2.72
N LYS A 108 3.12 -9.67 3.78
CA LYS A 108 2.42 -10.53 4.74
C LYS A 108 2.71 -10.07 6.15
N PHE A 109 1.69 -10.08 7.00
CA PHE A 109 1.82 -9.71 8.40
C PHE A 109 0.64 -10.30 9.20
N ARG A 110 0.70 -10.21 10.53
CA ARG A 110 -0.43 -10.44 11.43
C ARG A 110 -0.88 -9.12 12.03
N THR A 111 -2.19 -8.89 12.10
CA THR A 111 -2.78 -7.66 12.64
C THR A 111 -3.89 -7.98 13.64
N LEU A 112 -4.01 -7.13 14.66
CA LEU A 112 -5.02 -7.28 15.71
C LEU A 112 -6.41 -7.09 15.13
N CYS A 113 -7.35 -7.92 15.55
CA CYS A 113 -8.75 -7.79 15.18
C CYS A 113 -9.53 -7.16 16.32
N ASN A 114 -10.30 -6.12 16.01
CA ASN A 114 -11.11 -5.41 17.02
C ASN A 114 -12.56 -5.94 17.11
N SER A 115 -12.96 -6.82 16.18
CA SER A 115 -14.31 -7.38 16.14
C SER A 115 -14.46 -8.54 17.12
N PRO A 116 -15.52 -8.57 17.95
CA PRO A 116 -15.77 -9.69 18.88
C PRO A 116 -16.13 -11.01 18.17
N MET A 117 -16.38 -10.95 16.85
CA MET A 117 -16.62 -12.15 16.02
C MET A 117 -15.34 -12.75 15.44
N CYS A 118 -14.20 -12.07 15.59
CA CYS A 118 -12.92 -12.49 15.03
C CYS A 118 -12.03 -13.09 16.14
N PRO A 119 -11.03 -13.91 15.77
CA PRO A 119 -9.92 -14.22 16.68
C PRO A 119 -9.21 -12.92 17.13
N PRO A 120 -8.36 -12.96 18.18
CA PRO A 120 -7.64 -11.76 18.66
C PRO A 120 -6.79 -11.06 17.59
N ASP A 121 -6.26 -11.83 16.64
CA ASP A 121 -5.50 -11.34 15.50
C ASP A 121 -5.71 -12.25 14.27
N THR A 122 -5.41 -11.73 13.09
CA THR A 122 -5.52 -12.45 11.82
C THR A 122 -4.23 -12.33 11.03
N ALA A 123 -3.84 -13.41 10.34
CA ALA A 123 -2.93 -13.30 9.21
C ALA A 123 -3.57 -12.46 8.10
N MET A 124 -2.75 -11.61 7.47
CA MET A 124 -3.10 -10.75 6.37
C MET A 124 -2.10 -10.96 5.23
N THR A 125 -2.63 -11.08 4.00
CA THR A 125 -1.83 -10.88 2.79
C THR A 125 -2.32 -9.62 2.11
N GLU A 126 -1.39 -8.75 1.75
CA GLU A 126 -1.66 -7.50 1.06
C GLU A 126 -0.81 -7.46 -0.21
N TRP A 127 -1.50 -7.32 -1.35
CA TRP A 127 -0.88 -7.07 -2.64
C TRP A 127 -0.93 -5.58 -2.91
N GLN A 128 0.22 -5.02 -3.26
CA GLN A 128 0.38 -3.61 -3.51
C GLN A 128 0.71 -3.38 -4.98
N HIS A 129 0.22 -2.28 -5.52
CA HIS A 129 0.44 -1.83 -6.89
C HIS A 129 0.70 -0.33 -6.89
N ALA A 130 1.70 0.11 -7.65
CA ALA A 130 2.08 1.51 -7.73
C ALA A 130 2.36 1.92 -9.17
N VAL A 131 1.73 3.02 -9.61
CA VAL A 131 1.90 3.61 -10.93
C VAL A 131 2.25 5.08 -10.78
N THR A 132 3.39 5.48 -11.32
CA THR A 132 3.79 6.89 -11.41
C THR A 132 3.63 7.36 -12.84
N SER A 133 3.05 8.53 -13.06
CA SER A 133 2.94 9.12 -14.40
C SER A 133 4.33 9.44 -14.99
N PRO A 134 4.48 9.48 -16.33
CA PRO A 134 5.78 9.78 -16.95
C PRO A 134 6.39 11.13 -16.54
N ASP A 135 5.56 12.13 -16.27
CA ASP A 135 5.97 13.45 -15.78
C ASP A 135 6.19 13.51 -14.25
N LYS A 136 5.99 12.37 -13.57
CA LYS A 136 6.13 12.16 -12.13
C LYS A 136 5.22 13.04 -11.25
N LYS A 137 4.19 13.63 -11.84
CA LYS A 137 3.24 14.47 -11.12
C LYS A 137 2.11 13.68 -10.49
N LYS A 138 1.81 12.48 -10.98
CA LYS A 138 0.73 11.63 -10.46
C LYS A 138 1.29 10.32 -9.93
N LEU A 139 0.78 9.90 -8.78
CA LEU A 139 1.03 8.59 -8.21
C LEU A 139 -0.32 7.96 -7.89
N VAL A 140 -0.53 6.74 -8.37
CA VAL A 140 -1.60 5.85 -7.92
C VAL A 140 -0.95 4.73 -7.13
N PHE A 141 -1.36 4.57 -5.88
CA PHE A 141 -0.96 3.47 -5.01
C PHE A 141 -2.20 2.69 -4.57
N GLU A 142 -2.23 1.42 -4.89
CA GLU A 142 -3.39 0.56 -4.68
C GLU A 142 -3.01 -0.64 -3.84
N THR A 143 -3.93 -1.04 -2.96
CA THR A 143 -3.74 -2.21 -2.10
C THR A 143 -4.97 -3.10 -2.14
N VAL A 144 -4.72 -4.41 -2.14
CA VAL A 144 -5.76 -5.44 -2.01
C VAL A 144 -5.37 -6.32 -0.84
N GLN A 145 -6.21 -6.35 0.19
CA GLN A 145 -5.94 -7.07 1.43
C GLN A 145 -6.91 -8.25 1.58
N GLN A 146 -6.38 -9.40 1.97
CA GLN A 146 -7.15 -10.58 2.35
C GLN A 146 -6.77 -11.04 3.75
N ALA A 147 -7.75 -10.99 4.67
CA ALA A 147 -7.64 -11.55 6.01
C ALA A 147 -7.97 -13.05 5.98
N HIS A 148 -7.14 -13.88 6.62
CA HIS A 148 -7.22 -15.34 6.48
C HIS A 148 -7.95 -16.03 7.62
N ASP A 149 -7.87 -15.49 8.84
CA ASP A 149 -8.35 -16.16 10.05
C ASP A 149 -9.74 -15.68 10.51
N VAL A 150 -10.28 -14.64 9.85
CA VAL A 150 -11.59 -14.06 10.18
C VAL A 150 -12.75 -14.84 9.56
N PRO A 151 -13.97 -14.78 10.16
CA PRO A 151 -15.15 -15.35 9.52
C PRO A 151 -15.34 -14.81 8.11
N PHE A 152 -15.55 -15.73 7.15
CA PHE A 152 -15.70 -15.42 5.73
C PHE A 152 -14.46 -14.74 5.08
N GLY A 153 -13.26 -14.84 5.66
CA GLY A 153 -12.06 -14.16 5.15
C GLY A 153 -11.72 -14.45 3.67
N SER A 154 -12.05 -15.65 3.17
CA SER A 154 -11.87 -15.99 1.75
C SER A 154 -12.98 -15.47 0.81
N TYR A 155 -14.05 -14.87 1.35
CA TYR A 155 -15.22 -14.42 0.59
C TYR A 155 -15.06 -12.99 0.11
N PHE A 156 -14.17 -12.22 0.72
CA PHE A 156 -14.03 -10.81 0.45
C PHE A 156 -12.57 -10.37 0.48
N GLU A 157 -12.34 -9.21 -0.11
CA GLU A 157 -11.07 -8.51 -0.12
C GLU A 157 -11.33 -7.03 0.16
N ILE A 158 -10.39 -6.38 0.83
CA ILE A 158 -10.44 -4.93 1.05
C ILE A 158 -9.61 -4.29 -0.04
N HIS A 159 -10.23 -3.44 -0.84
CA HIS A 159 -9.58 -2.71 -1.92
C HIS A 159 -9.41 -1.26 -1.49
N CYS A 160 -8.22 -0.71 -1.70
CA CYS A 160 -7.94 0.70 -1.48
C CYS A 160 -7.16 1.30 -2.65
N LYS A 161 -7.43 2.58 -2.90
CA LYS A 161 -6.72 3.42 -3.86
C LYS A 161 -6.33 4.73 -3.20
N TRP A 162 -5.06 5.07 -3.30
CA TRP A 162 -4.48 6.36 -3.01
C TRP A 162 -4.12 7.01 -4.34
N SER A 163 -4.62 8.21 -4.59
CA SER A 163 -4.29 8.99 -5.77
C SER A 163 -3.69 10.32 -5.33
N LEU A 164 -2.45 10.57 -5.74
CA LEU A 164 -1.75 11.82 -5.48
C LEU A 164 -1.54 12.57 -6.79
N GLU A 165 -1.78 13.88 -6.79
CA GLU A 165 -1.48 14.77 -7.90
C GLU A 165 -0.72 16.01 -7.40
N SER A 166 0.56 16.09 -7.77
CA SER A 166 1.46 17.18 -7.41
C SER A 166 0.93 18.52 -7.92
N THR A 167 0.82 19.49 -7.02
CA THR A 167 0.55 20.87 -7.39
C THR A 167 1.85 21.53 -7.86
N SER A 168 1.77 22.40 -8.86
CA SER A 168 2.95 23.11 -9.39
C SER A 168 3.30 24.37 -8.58
N THR A 169 2.74 24.52 -7.37
CA THR A 169 2.88 25.70 -6.50
C THR A 169 3.82 25.42 -5.34
N ALA A 170 4.54 26.45 -4.88
CA ALA A 170 5.28 26.39 -3.62
C ALA A 170 4.35 26.69 -2.43
N PRO A 171 4.43 25.97 -1.30
CA PRO A 171 5.33 24.84 -1.02
C PRO A 171 4.93 23.54 -1.75
N SER A 172 5.91 22.67 -2.00
CA SER A 172 5.72 21.38 -2.69
C SER A 172 4.69 20.51 -1.98
N SER A 173 3.57 20.27 -2.66
CA SER A 173 2.42 19.55 -2.12
C SER A 173 1.69 18.79 -3.21
N ALA A 174 0.85 17.83 -2.82
CA ALA A 174 -0.01 17.07 -3.70
C ALA A 174 -1.44 17.06 -3.16
N SER A 175 -2.43 17.15 -4.05
CA SER A 175 -3.79 16.74 -3.68
C SER A 175 -3.78 15.22 -3.51
N MET A 176 -4.40 14.73 -2.44
CA MET A 176 -4.45 13.33 -2.09
C MET A 176 -5.91 12.90 -1.94
N ASN A 177 -6.28 11.86 -2.68
CA ASN A 177 -7.57 11.21 -2.60
C ASN A 177 -7.38 9.75 -2.16
N ILE A 178 -8.15 9.31 -1.17
CA ILE A 178 -8.12 7.91 -0.72
C ILE A 178 -9.53 7.34 -0.78
N LYS A 179 -9.66 6.23 -1.49
CA LYS A 179 -10.89 5.45 -1.60
C LYS A 179 -10.68 4.07 -1.02
N VAL A 180 -11.69 3.54 -0.34
CA VAL A 180 -11.66 2.18 0.18
C VAL A 180 -13.02 1.51 0.01
N GLY A 181 -13.02 0.20 -0.12
CA GLY A 181 -14.23 -0.62 -0.19
C GLY A 181 -13.95 -2.09 0.05
N VAL A 182 -15.03 -2.85 0.17
CA VAL A 182 -14.96 -4.30 0.34
C VAL A 182 -15.57 -4.97 -0.88
N HIS A 183 -14.73 -5.71 -1.60
CA HIS A 183 -15.12 -6.55 -2.72
C HIS A 183 -15.54 -7.91 -2.22
N PHE A 184 -16.72 -8.40 -2.62
CA PHE A 184 -17.18 -9.75 -2.27
C PHE A 184 -17.10 -10.68 -3.48
N LYS A 185 -16.24 -11.69 -3.37
CA LYS A 185 -16.12 -12.81 -4.31
C LYS A 185 -17.28 -13.79 -4.15
N LYS A 186 -17.82 -13.90 -2.93
CA LYS A 186 -18.94 -14.79 -2.58
C LYS A 186 -20.02 -14.06 -1.80
N TRP A 187 -21.26 -14.53 -1.94
CA TRP A 187 -22.36 -14.04 -1.11
C TRP A 187 -22.23 -14.55 0.33
N CYS A 188 -22.55 -13.70 1.31
CA CYS A 188 -22.72 -14.09 2.71
C CYS A 188 -23.75 -13.18 3.40
N VAL A 189 -24.41 -13.69 4.45
CA VAL A 189 -25.43 -12.94 5.21
C VAL A 189 -24.87 -11.72 5.93
N MET A 190 -23.57 -11.69 6.24
CA MET A 190 -22.93 -10.62 7.02
C MET A 190 -22.33 -9.49 6.16
N GLN A 191 -22.62 -9.44 4.86
CA GLN A 191 -21.98 -8.49 3.94
C GLN A 191 -22.03 -7.04 4.42
N SER A 192 -23.19 -6.53 4.83
CA SER A 192 -23.32 -5.15 5.29
C SER A 192 -22.47 -4.86 6.53
N LYS A 193 -22.45 -5.79 7.49
CA LYS A 193 -21.66 -5.65 8.72
C LYS A 193 -20.16 -5.69 8.43
N ILE A 194 -19.72 -6.61 7.57
CA ILE A 194 -18.32 -6.72 7.13
C ILE A 194 -17.89 -5.45 6.39
N ARG A 195 -18.72 -4.93 5.46
CA ARG A 195 -18.44 -3.67 4.74
C ARG A 195 -18.20 -2.53 5.73
N SER A 196 -19.16 -2.29 6.62
CA SER A 196 -19.07 -1.19 7.56
C SER A 196 -17.91 -1.35 8.54
N SER A 197 -17.67 -2.57 9.07
CA SER A 197 -16.57 -2.80 10.02
C SER A 197 -15.21 -2.63 9.37
N ALA A 198 -14.98 -3.24 8.21
CA ALA A 198 -13.69 -3.19 7.52
C ALA A 198 -13.35 -1.76 7.05
N VAL A 199 -14.33 -1.03 6.50
CA VAL A 199 -14.11 0.38 6.10
C VAL A 199 -13.82 1.27 7.32
N ASN A 200 -14.55 1.07 8.43
CA ASN A 200 -14.33 1.85 9.65
C ASN A 200 -12.98 1.53 10.31
N GLU A 201 -12.55 0.28 10.27
CA GLU A 201 -11.23 -0.13 10.73
C GLU A 201 -10.17 0.52 9.84
N TYR A 202 -10.26 0.38 8.52
CA TYR A 202 -9.33 1.00 7.57
C TYR A 202 -9.21 2.53 7.72
N LYS A 203 -10.30 3.24 8.03
CA LYS A 203 -10.23 4.70 8.31
C LYS A 203 -9.29 5.02 9.46
N LYS A 204 -9.38 4.29 10.58
CA LYS A 204 -8.49 4.47 11.74
C LYS A 204 -7.04 4.14 11.40
N GLU A 205 -6.86 3.10 10.60
CA GLU A 205 -5.55 2.68 10.12
C GLU A 205 -4.89 3.75 9.24
N MET A 206 -5.68 4.31 8.32
CA MET A 206 -5.28 5.39 7.44
C MET A 206 -4.92 6.65 8.23
N GLU A 207 -5.66 6.98 9.29
CA GLU A 207 -5.35 8.14 10.14
C GLU A 207 -3.95 8.01 10.75
N ILE A 208 -3.63 6.83 11.31
CA ILE A 208 -2.30 6.54 11.86
C ILE A 208 -1.24 6.60 10.76
N MET A 209 -1.51 6.01 9.58
CA MET A 209 -0.57 6.02 8.46
C MET A 209 -0.27 7.44 7.99
N LEU A 210 -1.29 8.28 7.81
CA LEU A 210 -1.13 9.67 7.37
C LEU A 210 -0.41 10.51 8.42
N GLU A 211 -0.71 10.33 9.70
CA GLU A 211 -0.03 11.06 10.77
C GLU A 211 1.47 10.76 10.76
N LEU A 212 1.85 9.47 10.68
CA LEU A 212 3.24 9.06 10.60
C LEU A 212 3.90 9.52 9.30
N ALA A 213 3.20 9.41 8.17
CA ALA A 213 3.72 9.81 6.87
C ALA A 213 4.02 11.31 6.82
N ARG A 214 3.14 12.15 7.38
CA ARG A 214 3.36 13.59 7.48
C ARG A 214 4.61 13.90 8.30
N LYS A 215 4.79 13.24 9.45
CA LYS A 215 6.01 13.37 10.28
C LYS A 215 7.27 12.97 9.52
N TYR A 216 7.23 11.82 8.84
CA TYR A 216 8.37 11.28 8.08
C TYR A 216 8.83 12.24 6.99
N VAL A 217 7.88 12.84 6.26
CA VAL A 217 8.15 13.80 5.19
C VAL A 217 8.66 15.14 5.73
N THR A 218 8.15 15.61 6.87
CA THR A 218 8.63 16.86 7.48
C THR A 218 10.01 16.72 8.11
N ASP A 219 10.32 15.57 8.69
CA ASP A 219 11.58 15.31 9.37
C ASP A 219 12.73 15.06 8.36
N ASP A 220 12.45 14.39 7.24
CA ASP A 220 13.43 14.22 6.15
C ASP A 220 13.76 15.56 5.45
N GLY A 221 12.79 16.49 5.41
CA GLY A 221 12.98 17.86 4.94
C GLY A 221 13.94 18.71 5.79
N VAL A 222 14.32 18.26 7.00
CA VAL A 222 15.28 18.96 7.87
C VAL A 222 16.73 18.50 7.62
N GLN A 223 16.97 17.39 6.91
CA GLN A 223 18.33 16.86 6.69
C GLN A 223 19.07 17.40 5.45
N THR A 224 18.52 18.38 4.73
CA THR A 224 19.26 19.08 3.66
C THR A 224 19.75 20.46 4.13
N GLY A 225 20.81 20.47 4.94
CA GLY A 225 21.60 21.67 5.26
C GLY A 225 23.04 21.28 5.59
N PRO A 226 24.08 21.96 5.05
CA PRO A 226 25.46 21.54 5.25
C PRO A 226 25.86 21.67 6.72
N GLY A 227 26.33 20.55 7.27
CA GLY A 227 26.74 20.45 8.67
C GLY A 227 27.86 21.44 9.01
N ILE A 228 27.65 22.20 10.08
CA ILE A 228 28.73 22.81 10.84
C ILE A 228 28.87 21.98 12.11
N LYS A 229 29.89 21.12 12.13
CA LYS A 229 30.40 20.54 13.37
C LYS A 229 30.92 21.69 14.23
N LYS A 230 30.19 22.08 15.28
CA LYS A 230 30.78 22.91 16.33
C LYS A 230 31.74 22.01 17.12
N GLY A 231 33.02 22.35 17.01
CA GLY A 231 34.10 21.74 17.76
C GLY A 231 33.87 21.82 19.26
N ILE A 232 34.35 20.78 19.93
CA ILE A 232 34.44 20.65 21.37
C ILE A 232 35.49 21.66 21.86
N GLU A 233 35.09 22.62 22.69
CA GLU A 233 36.02 23.38 23.52
C GLU A 233 35.91 22.84 24.96
N THR A 234 36.98 22.17 25.40
CA THR A 234 37.21 21.83 26.80
C THR A 234 37.59 23.09 27.59
N PRO A 235 36.95 23.40 28.73
CA PRO A 235 37.39 24.52 29.56
C PRO A 235 38.66 24.15 30.34
N THR A 236 39.71 24.94 30.11
CA THR A 236 40.93 25.00 30.91
C THR A 236 40.60 25.40 32.34
N ILE A 237 40.94 24.55 33.31
CA ILE A 237 40.90 24.90 34.74
C ILE A 237 42.21 25.64 35.08
N THR A 238 42.08 26.89 35.49
CA THR A 238 43.17 27.70 36.05
C THR A 238 42.94 27.90 37.55
N GLY A 239 43.83 27.31 38.36
CA GLY A 239 44.32 27.79 39.67
C GLY A 239 43.34 28.10 40.80
N MET A 240 43.40 27.33 41.90
CA MET A 240 44.19 27.62 43.12
C MET A 240 44.18 26.40 44.04
#